data_AF-K9TB82-F1
#
_entry.id   AF-K9TB82-F1
#
_cell.length_a   1.000
_cell.length_b   1.000
_cell.length_c   1.000
_cell.angle_alpha   90.00
_cell.angle_beta   90.00
_cell.angle_gamma   90.00
#
_symmetry.space_group_name_H-M   'P 1'
#
loop_
_entity.id
_entity.type
_entity.pdbx_description
1 polymer ?
#
loop_
_entity_poly.entity_id
_entity_poly.type
_entity_poly.pdbx_seq_one_letter_code
_entity_poly.pdbx_strand_id
1 'polypeptide(L)'
;MMTSVAIASWIIGPLLVVMTISFIFRIILTWYPQIELTKFPWILIALPTEPFLAPTRKIIAPLGGVDITPIIWVGIISLLREILLGQQGLLRMMM
;
A
#
# COMPACT_ATOMS: atom_id res chain seq x y z
N MET A 1 -13.46 28.94 1.91
CA MET A 1 -13.63 27.92 0.84
C MET A 1 -12.49 26.92 0.98
N MET A 2 -12.75 25.61 0.89
CA MET A 2 -11.67 24.62 0.88
C MET A 2 -10.87 24.75 -0.43
N THR A 3 -9.55 24.84 -0.33
CA THR A 3 -8.68 24.85 -1.52
C THR A 3 -8.71 23.47 -2.20
N SER A 4 -8.52 23.43 -3.52
CA SER A 4 -8.44 22.17 -4.27
C SER A 4 -7.36 21.22 -3.71
N VAL A 5 -6.25 21.79 -3.24
CA VAL A 5 -5.14 21.08 -2.58
C VAL A 5 -5.57 20.44 -1.26
N ALA A 6 -6.41 21.12 -0.47
CA ALA A 6 -6.96 20.53 0.74
C ALA A 6 -7.78 19.28 0.39
N ILE A 7 -8.72 19.38 -0.56
CA ILE A 7 -9.57 18.25 -0.98
C ILE A 7 -8.71 17.07 -1.45
N ALA A 8 -7.67 17.32 -2.26
CA ALA A 8 -6.74 16.28 -2.69
C ALA A 8 -6.06 15.59 -1.50
N SER A 9 -5.62 16.37 -0.51
CA SER A 9 -4.97 15.84 0.70
C SER A 9 -5.90 14.96 1.54
N TRP A 10 -7.18 15.35 1.66
CA TRP A 10 -8.22 14.59 2.37
C TRP A 10 -8.56 13.25 1.71
N ILE A 11 -8.29 13.09 0.41
CA ILE A 11 -8.54 11.86 -0.33
C ILE A 11 -7.27 11.00 -0.37
N ILE A 12 -6.14 11.57 -0.79
CA ILE A 12 -4.88 10.85 -1.00
C ILE A 12 -4.32 10.34 0.33
N GLY A 13 -4.42 11.13 1.41
CA GLY A 13 -3.87 10.74 2.71
C GLY A 13 -4.43 9.43 3.26
N PRO A 14 -5.76 9.34 3.46
CA PRO A 14 -6.38 8.10 3.91
C PRO A 14 -6.14 6.93 2.94
N LEU A 15 -6.19 7.16 1.62
CA LEU A 15 -5.94 6.13 0.63
C LEU A 15 -4.55 5.50 0.78
N LEU A 16 -3.50 6.32 0.86
CA LEU A 16 -2.12 5.83 1.02
C LEU A 16 -1.94 5.10 2.36
N VAL A 17 -2.59 5.57 3.43
CA VAL A 17 -2.55 4.89 4.73
C VAL A 17 -3.22 3.50 4.66
N VAL A 18 -4.41 3.41 4.06
CA VAL A 18 -5.10 2.13 3.87
C VAL A 18 -4.25 1.18 3.04
N MET A 19 -3.65 1.66 1.95
CA MET A 19 -2.76 0.85 1.11
C MET A 19 -1.53 0.35 1.88
N THR A 20 -0.86 1.22 2.65
CA THR A 20 0.28 0.80 3.50
C THR A 20 -0.14 -0.29 4.48
N ILE A 21 -1.26 -0.10 5.18
CA ILE A 21 -1.79 -1.10 6.12
C ILE A 21 -2.13 -2.40 5.41
N SER A 22 -2.79 -2.35 4.25
CA SER A 22 -3.09 -3.54 3.45
C SER A 22 -1.82 -4.28 3.06
N PHE A 23 -0.76 -3.60 2.62
CA PHE A 23 0.51 -4.25 2.31
C PHE A 23 1.19 -4.85 3.55
N ILE A 24 1.11 -4.21 4.71
CA ILE A 24 1.60 -4.79 5.97
C ILE A 24 0.85 -6.09 6.28
N PHE A 25 -0.48 -6.11 6.16
CA PHE A 25 -1.25 -7.34 6.30
C PHE A 25 -0.86 -8.38 5.24
N ARG A 26 -0.60 -7.98 4.00
CA ARG A 26 -0.13 -8.90 2.96
C ARG A 26 1.16 -9.59 3.40
N ILE A 27 2.13 -8.88 3.99
CA ILE A 27 3.37 -9.49 4.54
C ILE A 27 3.01 -10.62 5.51
N ILE A 28 2.17 -10.33 6.51
CA ILE A 28 1.77 -11.32 7.51
C ILE A 28 1.07 -12.51 6.83
N LEU A 29 0.12 -12.25 5.93
CA LEU A 29 -0.64 -13.29 5.22
C LEU A 29 0.24 -14.18 4.34
N THR A 30 1.39 -13.70 3.85
CA THR A 30 2.34 -14.53 3.11
C THR A 30 2.95 -15.64 3.98
N TRP A 31 2.98 -15.48 5.31
CA TRP A 31 3.49 -16.49 6.24
C TRP A 31 2.46 -17.57 6.58
N TYR A 32 1.18 -17.35 6.24
CA TYR A 32 0.08 -18.27 6.52
C TYR A 32 -0.58 -18.74 5.22
N PRO A 33 0.10 -19.58 4.41
CA PRO A 33 -0.37 -19.99 3.09
C PRO A 33 -1.69 -20.77 3.10
N GLN A 34 -2.08 -21.34 4.24
CA GLN A 34 -3.38 -21.99 4.44
C GLN A 34 -4.58 -21.03 4.42
N ILE A 35 -4.36 -19.71 4.51
CA ILE A 35 -5.44 -18.71 4.48
C ILE A 35 -5.89 -18.48 3.03
N GLU A 36 -7.18 -18.68 2.78
CA GLU A 36 -7.78 -18.37 1.48
C GLU A 36 -7.98 -16.85 1.31
N LEU A 37 -7.09 -16.21 0.55
CA LEU A 37 -7.11 -14.76 0.29
C LEU A 37 -8.35 -14.27 -0.48
N THR A 38 -9.04 -15.17 -1.18
CA THR A 38 -10.25 -14.85 -1.96
C THR A 38 -11.52 -14.83 -1.11
N LYS A 39 -11.45 -15.22 0.17
CA LYS A 39 -12.60 -15.22 1.08
C LYS A 39 -12.60 -13.99 1.98
N PHE A 40 -13.79 -13.61 2.42
CA PHE A 40 -13.96 -12.57 3.44
C PHE A 40 -13.36 -13.04 4.77
N PRO A 41 -12.64 -12.18 5.52
CA PRO A 41 -12.37 -10.76 5.25
C PRO A 41 -11.14 -10.47 4.39
N TRP A 42 -10.31 -11.48 4.10
CA TRP A 42 -8.99 -11.33 3.46
C TRP A 42 -9.03 -10.76 2.06
N ILE A 43 -10.13 -10.99 1.32
CA ILE A 43 -10.35 -10.40 0.00
C ILE A 43 -10.28 -8.87 0.01
N LEU A 44 -10.68 -8.23 1.12
CA LEU A 44 -10.60 -6.76 1.26
C LEU A 44 -9.16 -6.25 1.26
N ILE A 45 -8.20 -7.08 1.66
CA ILE A 45 -6.77 -6.77 1.64
C ILE A 45 -6.14 -7.24 0.33
N ALA A 46 -6.53 -8.43 -0.14
CA ALA A 46 -5.96 -9.04 -1.33
C ALA A 46 -6.32 -8.25 -2.60
N LEU A 47 -7.59 -7.88 -2.77
CA LEU A 47 -8.09 -7.20 -3.97
C LEU A 47 -7.37 -5.88 -4.28
N PRO A 48 -7.21 -4.92 -3.35
CA PRO A 48 -6.55 -3.65 -3.66
C PRO A 48 -5.04 -3.77 -3.85
N THR A 49 -4.39 -4.82 -3.29
CA THR A 49 -2.94 -4.97 -3.35
C THR A 49 -2.46 -5.85 -4.51
N GLU A 50 -3.29 -6.77 -5.00
CA GLU A 50 -2.90 -7.73 -6.05
C GLU A 50 -2.46 -7.09 -7.39
N PRO A 51 -3.11 -6.02 -7.90
CA PRO A 51 -2.68 -5.36 -9.13
C PRO A 51 -1.22 -4.86 -9.09
N PHE A 52 -0.72 -4.59 -7.89
CA PHE A 52 0.66 -4.16 -7.65
C PHE A 52 1.60 -5.34 -7.45
N LEU A 53 1.15 -6.38 -6.73
CA LEU A 53 1.98 -7.52 -6.37
C LEU A 53 2.19 -8.50 -7.52
N ALA A 54 1.13 -8.78 -8.30
CA ALA A 54 1.18 -9.68 -9.45
C ALA A 54 2.29 -9.33 -10.47
N PRO A 55 2.46 -8.07 -10.91
CA PRO A 55 3.57 -7.71 -11.78
C PRO A 55 4.93 -7.74 -11.05
N THR A 56 5.02 -7.28 -9.80
CA THR A 56 6.31 -7.27 -9.08
C THR A 56 6.85 -8.66 -8.79
N ARG A 57 5.99 -9.66 -8.55
CA ARG A 57 6.41 -11.07 -8.37
C ARG A 57 7.02 -11.69 -9.63
N LYS A 58 6.74 -11.15 -10.82
CA LYS A 58 7.39 -11.60 -12.05
C LYS A 58 8.86 -11.18 -12.12
N ILE A 59 9.23 -10.14 -11.38
CA ILE A 59 10.57 -9.56 -11.36
C ILE A 59 11.33 -10.06 -10.11
N ILE A 60 10.62 -10.18 -8.99
CA ILE A 60 11.20 -10.47 -7.68
C ILE A 60 10.69 -11.84 -7.24
N ALA A 61 11.61 -12.80 -7.21
CA ALA A 61 11.30 -14.15 -6.75
C ALA A 61 11.00 -14.16 -5.24
N PRO A 62 10.11 -15.05 -4.77
CA PRO A 62 9.91 -15.30 -3.35
C PRO A 62 11.22 -15.72 -2.66
N LEU A 63 11.43 -15.25 -1.43
CA LEU A 63 12.59 -15.63 -0.62
C LEU A 63 12.14 -16.62 0.44
N GLY A 64 12.74 -17.81 0.48
CA GLY A 64 12.37 -18.85 1.44
C GLY A 64 10.92 -19.31 1.33
N GLY A 65 10.32 -19.24 0.13
CA GLY A 65 8.91 -19.56 -0.10
C GLY A 65 7.92 -18.47 0.32
N VAL A 66 8.41 -17.33 0.83
CA VAL A 66 7.60 -16.19 1.27
C VAL A 66 7.66 -15.07 0.23
N ASP A 67 6.51 -14.51 -0.10
CA ASP A 67 6.42 -13.37 -1.01
C ASP A 67 6.86 -12.08 -0.29
N ILE A 68 8.03 -11.57 -0.67
CA ILE A 68 8.62 -10.35 -0.12
C ILE A 68 8.15 -9.08 -0.83
N THR A 69 7.43 -9.18 -1.95
CA THR A 69 7.03 -8.02 -2.73
C THR A 69 6.14 -7.01 -1.97
N PRO A 70 5.29 -7.41 -0.99
CA PRO A 70 4.56 -6.44 -0.18
C PRO A 70 5.46 -5.52 0.64
N ILE A 71 6.64 -5.98 1.11
CA ILE A 71 7.59 -5.15 1.86
C ILE A 71 8.07 -3.98 1.01
N ILE A 72 8.37 -4.25 -0.26
CA ILE A 72 8.82 -3.24 -1.21
C ILE A 72 7.73 -2.18 -1.41
N TRP A 73 6.48 -2.62 -1.54
CA TRP A 73 5.34 -1.71 -1.67
C TRP A 73 5.06 -0.91 -0.40
N VAL A 74 5.28 -1.44 0.80
CA VAL A 74 5.26 -0.64 2.04
C VAL A 74 6.27 0.51 1.94
N GLY A 75 7.49 0.22 1.50
CA GLY A 75 8.52 1.25 1.28
C GLY A 75 8.11 2.31 0.26
N ILE A 76 7.63 1.88 -0.92
CA ILE A 76 7.22 2.77 -2.02
C ILE A 76 6.06 3.69 -1.58
N ILE A 77 5.00 3.12 -0.99
CA ILE A 77 3.83 3.90 -0.57
C ILE A 77 4.18 4.84 0.60
N SER A 78 5.05 4.40 1.53
CA SER A 78 5.50 5.26 2.63
C SER A 78 6.31 6.45 2.11
N LEU A 79 7.23 6.21 1.17
CA LEU A 79 7.99 7.28 0.52
C LEU A 79 7.07 8.24 -0.25
N LEU A 80 6.12 7.70 -1.01
CA LEU A 80 5.15 8.51 -1.75
C LEU A 80 4.31 9.38 -0.80
N ARG A 81 3.89 8.82 0.34
CA ARG A 81 3.16 9.57 1.37
C ARG A 81 4.01 10.69 1.97
N GLU A 82 5.28 10.44 2.26
CA GLU A 82 6.18 11.48 2.80
C GLU A 82 6.40 12.61 1.77
N ILE A 83 6.68 12.26 0.52
CA ILE A 83 6.87 13.25 -0.56
C ILE A 83 5.62 14.10 -0.78
N LEU A 84 4.42 13.50 -0.75
CA LEU A 84 3.18 14.24 -1.03
C LEU A 84 2.64 14.98 0.19
N LEU A 85 2.63 14.34 1.36
CA LEU A 85 1.84 14.75 2.53
C LEU A 85 2.66 14.90 3.82
N GLY A 86 3.96 14.64 3.76
CA GLY A 86 4.89 14.81 4.87
C GLY A 86 4.97 16.24 5.40
N GLN A 87 5.81 16.47 6.40
CA GLN A 87 5.96 17.80 7.02
C GLN A 87 6.38 18.85 5.98
N GLN A 88 7.25 18.45 5.04
CA GLN A 88 7.68 19.23 3.87
C GLN A 88 7.09 18.65 2.56
N GLY A 89 5.92 18.03 2.62
CA GLY A 89 5.31 17.40 1.45
C GLY A 89 4.83 18.42 0.42
N LEU A 90 4.86 18.03 -0.85
CA LEU A 90 4.47 18.89 -1.98
C LEU A 90 3.08 19.51 -1.81
N LEU A 91 2.09 18.72 -1.37
CA LEU A 91 0.72 19.22 -1.17
C LEU A 91 0.61 20.15 0.03
N ARG A 92 1.49 20.03 1.03
CA ARG A 92 1.55 20.96 2.16
C ARG A 92 2.19 22.29 1.78
N MET A 93 3.21 22.27 0.92
CA MET A 93 3.86 23.48 0.40
C MET A 93 2.92 24.31 -0.49
N MET A 94 1.92 23.67 -1.12
CA MET A 94 0.95 24.30 -2.01
C MET A 94 -0.35 24.76 -1.30
N MET A 95 -0.50 24.46 -0.01
CA MET A 95 -1.73 24.75 0.76
C MET A 95 -1.82 26.21 1.20
#